data_AF-A0A952MGC3-F1
#
_entry.id   AF-A0A952MGC3-F1
#
_cell.length_a   1.000
_cell.length_b   1.000
_cell.length_c   1.000
_cell.angle_alpha   90.00
_cell.angle_beta   90.00
_cell.angle_gamma   90.00
#
_symmetry.space_group_name_H-M   'P 1'
#
loop_
_entity.id
_entity.type
_entity.pdbx_description
1 polymer ?
#
loop_
_entity_poly.entity_id
_entity_poly.type
_entity_poly.pdbx_seq_one_letter_code
_entity_poly.pdbx_strand_id
1 'polypeptide(L)'
;MKKIITLVLLLPALASYAQPKIITQAIVNTKTTVVVPEGEEDQTRTFTTEDGQERVVRFNIGNGETKSVTTLKNDKVKTFTENESSRTTLIRDNAKKTSTTILEMMGKKTGFIATDEEQAQAAKRIDSMMQSRNDQGNFRQRSTPVFSTEYIDETKKIAGYTCKKALVIGTNDNKTDTTIVWYCPDFKLQNITSTGGIASGFAGMVAVARPNGMENLDGFPMQYEKNLSRGRKMTVQVTKLVIDKDVADKEFEIPKDIVLKTLKEMENSGSPGNIRIVVGG
;
A
#
# COMPACT_ATOMS: atom_id res chain seq x y z
N MET A 1 20.24 -69.89 8.61
CA MET A 1 21.06 -68.75 9.09
C MET A 1 21.28 -67.78 7.92
N LYS A 2 21.19 -66.48 8.20
CA LYS A 2 21.65 -65.32 7.40
C LYS A 2 20.96 -65.03 6.06
N LYS A 3 19.85 -64.27 6.12
CA LYS A 3 19.54 -63.23 5.13
C LYS A 3 19.69 -61.89 5.85
N ILE A 4 20.69 -61.10 5.47
CA ILE A 4 20.82 -59.69 5.88
C ILE A 4 20.60 -58.89 4.61
N ILE A 5 19.39 -58.33 4.48
CA ILE A 5 19.07 -57.33 3.46
C ILE A 5 19.27 -55.99 4.15
N THR A 6 20.31 -55.28 3.74
CA THR A 6 20.64 -53.93 4.23
C THR A 6 19.67 -52.95 3.58
N LEU A 7 18.67 -52.51 4.33
CA LEU A 7 17.74 -51.45 3.94
C LEU A 7 18.44 -50.09 4.11
N VAL A 8 18.93 -49.53 3.00
CA VAL A 8 19.40 -48.14 2.96
C VAL A 8 18.16 -47.24 2.98
N LEU A 9 17.85 -46.68 4.15
CA LEU A 9 16.87 -45.61 4.31
C LEU A 9 17.47 -44.31 3.75
N LEU A 10 17.10 -43.98 2.51
CA LEU A 10 17.18 -42.59 2.02
C LEU A 10 16.19 -41.77 2.85
N LEU A 11 16.69 -40.98 3.80
CA LEU A 11 15.96 -39.87 4.37
C LEU A 11 15.88 -38.76 3.31
N PRO A 12 14.70 -38.44 2.73
CA PRO A 12 14.57 -37.16 2.08
C PRO A 12 14.70 -36.10 3.18
N ALA A 13 15.70 -35.24 3.05
CA ALA A 13 15.75 -33.99 3.79
C ALA A 13 14.55 -33.15 3.35
N LEU A 14 13.40 -33.39 3.98
CA LEU A 14 12.28 -32.48 3.97
C LEU A 14 12.79 -31.23 4.68
N ALA A 15 13.26 -30.26 3.90
CA ALA A 15 13.28 -28.89 4.33
C ALA A 15 11.83 -28.58 4.72
N SER A 16 11.54 -28.68 6.01
CA SER A 16 10.27 -28.29 6.58
C SER A 16 10.18 -26.78 6.36
N TYR A 17 9.57 -26.38 5.26
CA TYR A 17 9.07 -25.03 5.08
C TYR A 17 7.92 -24.88 6.08
N ALA A 18 8.27 -24.57 7.33
CA ALA A 18 7.31 -24.20 8.34
C ALA A 18 6.48 -23.04 7.77
N GLN A 19 5.15 -23.22 7.73
CA GLN A 19 4.27 -22.15 7.30
C GLN A 19 4.51 -20.91 8.19
N PRO A 20 4.63 -19.71 7.60
CA PRO A 20 4.94 -18.51 8.35
C PRO A 20 3.91 -18.28 9.45
N LYS A 21 4.37 -17.94 10.65
CA LYS A 21 3.47 -17.67 11.79
C LYS A 21 2.63 -16.43 11.48
N ILE A 22 1.31 -16.52 11.65
CA ILE A 22 0.43 -15.36 11.49
C ILE A 22 0.44 -14.54 12.78
N ILE A 23 0.80 -13.27 12.68
CA ILE A 23 0.84 -12.31 13.77
C ILE A 23 -0.38 -11.39 13.67
N THR A 24 -1.12 -11.26 14.78
CA THR A 24 -2.34 -10.46 14.86
C THR A 24 -2.12 -9.10 15.52
N GLN A 25 -0.95 -8.86 16.12
CA GLN A 25 -0.59 -7.58 16.71
C GLN A 25 0.81 -7.16 16.30
N ALA A 26 0.95 -5.96 15.73
CA ALA A 26 2.25 -5.46 15.31
C ALA A 26 2.26 -3.94 15.21
N ILE A 27 3.43 -3.33 15.40
CA ILE A 27 3.71 -1.95 15.01
C ILE A 27 4.87 -2.00 14.02
N VAL A 28 4.61 -1.54 12.81
CA VAL A 28 5.56 -1.54 11.68
C VAL A 28 5.87 -0.11 11.30
N ASN A 29 7.12 0.30 11.46
CA ASN A 29 7.59 1.59 10.96
C ASN A 29 8.24 1.37 9.61
N THR A 30 7.79 2.09 8.60
CA THR A 30 8.34 2.08 7.26
C THR A 30 8.80 3.45 6.83
N LYS A 31 9.83 3.46 5.99
CA LYS A 31 10.33 4.60 5.27
C LYS A 31 10.13 4.32 3.79
N THR A 32 9.41 5.20 3.11
CA THR A 32 9.25 5.20 1.66
C THR A 32 10.07 6.35 1.09
N THR A 33 10.93 6.06 0.12
CA THR A 33 11.72 7.06 -0.60
C THR A 33 11.37 6.96 -2.07
N VAL A 34 11.03 8.09 -2.68
CA VAL A 34 10.75 8.16 -4.12
C VAL A 34 11.79 9.06 -4.75
N VAL A 35 12.56 8.52 -5.69
CA VAL A 35 13.59 9.24 -6.43
C VAL A 35 13.06 9.53 -7.83
N VAL A 36 13.07 10.81 -8.20
CA VAL A 36 12.71 11.29 -9.53
C VAL A 36 13.99 11.52 -10.34
N PRO A 37 14.11 11.00 -11.57
CA PRO A 37 15.27 11.27 -12.41
C PRO A 37 15.37 12.77 -12.76
N GLU A 38 16.60 13.30 -12.84
CA GLU A 38 16.86 14.70 -13.16
C GLU A 38 16.24 15.08 -14.52
N GLY A 39 15.47 16.17 -14.57
CA GLY A 39 14.85 16.70 -15.79
C GLY A 39 13.35 16.41 -15.98
N GLU A 40 12.69 15.66 -15.09
CA GLU A 40 11.22 15.56 -15.08
C GLU A 40 10.61 16.53 -14.06
N GLU A 41 9.84 17.53 -14.54
CA GLU A 41 9.08 18.44 -13.67
C GLU A 41 7.96 17.72 -12.91
N ASP A 42 7.66 18.23 -11.70
CA ASP A 42 6.54 17.84 -10.87
C ASP A 42 5.23 17.83 -11.66
N GLN A 43 4.58 16.67 -11.74
CA GLN A 43 3.32 16.59 -12.48
C GLN A 43 2.20 17.33 -11.77
N THR A 44 1.87 18.45 -12.38
CA THR A 44 0.57 19.11 -12.28
C THR A 44 -0.41 18.33 -13.15
N ARG A 45 -1.34 17.58 -12.57
CA ARG A 45 -2.41 16.93 -13.35
C ARG A 45 -3.62 17.86 -13.41
N THR A 46 -3.96 18.33 -14.60
CA THR A 46 -5.18 19.09 -14.85
C THR A 46 -6.34 18.12 -15.10
N PHE A 47 -7.41 18.26 -14.33
CA PHE A 47 -8.65 17.52 -14.46
C PHE A 47 -9.74 18.50 -14.88
N THR A 48 -10.29 18.33 -16.07
CA THR A 48 -11.51 19.04 -16.47
C THR A 48 -12.70 18.39 -15.76
N THR A 49 -13.42 19.17 -14.93
CA THR A 49 -14.70 18.76 -14.35
C THR A 49 -15.83 18.86 -15.39
N GLU A 50 -16.95 18.18 -15.19
CA GLU A 50 -18.13 18.20 -16.09
C GLU A 50 -18.63 19.62 -16.42
N ASP A 51 -18.36 20.60 -15.56
CA ASP A 51 -18.67 22.02 -15.78
C ASP A 51 -17.68 22.76 -16.72
N GLY A 52 -16.80 22.03 -17.43
CA GLY A 52 -15.82 22.61 -18.36
C GLY A 52 -14.66 23.36 -17.71
N GLN A 53 -14.59 23.39 -16.37
CA GLN A 53 -13.48 24.03 -15.65
C GLN A 53 -12.28 23.09 -15.52
N GLU A 54 -11.11 23.55 -15.99
CA GLU A 54 -9.83 22.90 -15.77
C GLU A 54 -9.39 23.07 -14.30
N ARG A 55 -9.42 21.98 -13.53
CA ARG A 55 -8.93 21.94 -12.15
C ARG A 55 -7.64 21.18 -12.06
N VAL A 56 -6.59 21.88 -11.69
CA VAL A 56 -5.28 21.31 -11.40
C VAL A 56 -5.32 20.58 -10.04
N VAL A 57 -5.18 19.25 -10.03
CA VAL A 57 -4.93 18.48 -8.82
C VAL A 57 -3.55 17.85 -8.91
N ARG A 58 -2.64 18.30 -8.04
CA ARG A 58 -1.29 17.75 -7.92
C ARG A 58 -1.34 16.48 -7.07
N PHE A 59 -1.62 15.34 -7.68
CA PHE A 59 -1.35 14.03 -7.06
C PHE A 59 0.13 13.71 -7.22
N ASN A 60 0.97 14.47 -6.53
CA ASN A 60 2.40 14.20 -6.53
C ASN A 60 2.68 13.11 -5.49
N ILE A 61 3.07 11.93 -5.97
CA ILE A 61 4.01 11.11 -5.18
C ILE A 61 5.34 11.82 -5.41
N GLY A 62 5.52 12.94 -4.70
CA GLY A 62 6.65 13.84 -4.89
C GLY A 62 7.97 13.14 -4.62
N ASN A 63 9.05 13.72 -5.13
CA ASN A 63 10.38 13.39 -4.64
C ASN A 63 10.40 13.58 -3.12
N GLY A 64 10.98 12.64 -2.40
CA GLY A 64 11.18 12.78 -0.97
C GLY A 64 10.90 11.53 -0.16
N GLU A 65 10.97 11.74 1.15
CA GLU A 65 10.82 10.72 2.16
C GLU A 65 9.42 10.80 2.79
N THR A 66 8.75 9.66 2.84
CA THR A 66 7.49 9.48 3.56
C THR A 66 7.72 8.45 4.65
N LYS A 67 7.42 8.82 5.90
CA LYS A 67 7.47 7.91 7.04
C LYS A 67 6.07 7.42 7.33
N SER A 68 5.91 6.11 7.48
CA SER A 68 4.64 5.52 7.82
C SER A 68 4.78 4.61 9.05
N VAL A 69 3.77 4.64 9.91
CA VAL A 69 3.65 3.76 11.07
C VAL A 69 2.33 3.01 10.92
N THR A 70 2.42 1.71 10.66
CA THR A 70 1.27 0.82 10.57
C THR A 70 1.15 0.02 11.86
N THR A 71 0.04 0.23 12.57
CA THR A 71 -0.32 -0.46 13.80
C THR A 71 -1.45 -1.44 13.50
N LEU A 72 -1.24 -2.70 13.84
CA LEU A 72 -2.14 -3.82 13.65
C LEU A 72 -2.61 -4.32 15.01
N LYS A 73 -3.93 -4.54 15.14
CA LYS A 73 -4.54 -5.29 16.23
C LYS A 73 -5.75 -6.06 15.72
N ASN A 74 -5.59 -7.34 15.48
CA ASN A 74 -6.57 -8.27 14.92
C ASN A 74 -7.14 -7.72 13.60
N ASP A 75 -8.42 -7.35 13.59
CA ASP A 75 -9.11 -6.80 12.43
C ASP A 75 -8.95 -5.29 12.26
N LYS A 76 -8.29 -4.62 13.20
CA LYS A 76 -8.04 -3.18 13.13
C LYS A 76 -6.64 -2.89 12.62
N VAL A 77 -6.55 -2.02 11.63
CA VAL A 77 -5.29 -1.53 11.07
C VAL A 77 -5.30 -0.02 11.07
N LYS A 78 -4.29 0.61 11.63
CA LYS A 78 -4.08 2.06 11.58
C LYS A 78 -2.77 2.33 10.88
N THR A 79 -2.80 3.09 9.80
CA THR A 79 -1.60 3.56 9.11
C THR A 79 -1.53 5.07 9.23
N PHE A 80 -0.58 5.54 10.03
CA PHE A 80 -0.17 6.94 10.04
C PHE A 80 0.92 7.15 8.99
N THR A 81 0.81 8.21 8.20
CA THR A 81 1.76 8.57 7.15
C THR A 81 2.06 10.05 7.23
N GLU A 82 3.33 10.42 7.26
CA GLU A 82 3.82 11.79 7.31
C GLU A 82 4.85 12.02 6.19
N ASN A 83 4.67 13.12 5.49
CA ASN A 83 5.65 13.70 4.58
C ASN A 83 5.81 15.20 4.91
N GLU A 84 6.66 15.91 4.17
CA GLU A 84 6.95 17.33 4.43
C GLU A 84 5.72 18.25 4.35
N SER A 85 4.69 17.88 3.59
CA SER A 85 3.55 18.75 3.27
C SER A 85 2.22 18.30 3.90
N SER A 86 2.12 17.07 4.40
CA SER A 86 0.88 16.52 4.92
C SER A 86 1.09 15.36 5.90
N ARG A 87 0.09 15.20 6.77
CA ARG A 87 -0.08 14.03 7.64
C ARG A 87 -1.40 13.37 7.30
N THR A 88 -1.39 12.05 7.18
CA THR A 88 -2.58 11.25 6.90
C THR A 88 -2.66 10.11 7.89
N THR A 89 -3.82 9.90 8.51
CA THR A 89 -4.10 8.73 9.35
C THR A 89 -5.24 7.94 8.71
N LEU A 90 -4.98 6.71 8.32
CA LEU A 90 -5.99 5.76 7.84
C LEU A 90 -6.27 4.74 8.95
N ILE A 91 -7.51 4.56 9.34
CA ILE A 91 -7.96 3.56 10.31
C ILE A 91 -8.97 2.65 9.61
N ARG A 92 -8.60 1.37 9.42
CA ARG A 92 -9.43 0.33 8.81
C ARG A 92 -9.92 -0.63 9.90
N ASP A 93 -11.22 -0.87 9.94
CA ASP A 93 -11.86 -1.89 10.77
C ASP A 93 -12.44 -3.01 9.88
N ASN A 94 -11.67 -4.08 9.68
CA ASN A 94 -12.04 -5.16 8.76
C ASN A 94 -13.32 -5.89 9.19
N ALA A 95 -13.63 -5.95 10.49
CA ALA A 95 -14.86 -6.55 10.98
C ALA A 95 -16.10 -5.73 10.57
N LYS A 96 -16.00 -4.39 10.62
CA LYS A 96 -17.08 -3.48 10.22
C LYS A 96 -17.09 -3.10 8.76
N LYS A 97 -16.06 -3.47 7.99
CA LYS A 97 -15.88 -3.07 6.59
C LYS A 97 -15.91 -1.54 6.39
N THR A 98 -15.39 -0.81 7.38
CA THR A 98 -15.27 0.64 7.33
C THR A 98 -13.82 1.09 7.36
N SER A 99 -13.54 2.20 6.69
CA SER A 99 -12.28 2.91 6.74
C SER A 99 -12.52 4.38 7.10
N THR A 100 -11.72 4.91 8.01
CA THR A 100 -11.70 6.34 8.37
C THR A 100 -10.37 6.92 7.97
N THR A 101 -10.37 7.97 7.16
CA THR A 101 -9.17 8.70 6.73
C THR A 101 -9.19 10.10 7.31
N ILE A 102 -8.15 10.47 8.04
CA ILE A 102 -7.93 11.81 8.55
C ILE A 102 -6.78 12.41 7.75
N LEU A 103 -7.04 13.54 7.10
CA LEU A 103 -6.06 14.30 6.34
C LEU A 103 -5.80 15.63 7.04
N GLU A 104 -4.55 15.88 7.38
CA GLU A 104 -4.08 17.15 7.90
C GLU A 104 -3.14 17.79 6.88
N MET A 105 -3.59 18.89 6.29
CA MET A 105 -2.83 19.67 5.30
C MET A 105 -2.84 21.13 5.71
N MET A 106 -1.66 21.75 5.78
CA MET A 106 -1.50 23.17 6.11
C MET A 106 -2.25 23.60 7.40
N GLY A 107 -2.25 22.73 8.42
CA GLY A 107 -2.92 22.96 9.70
C GLY A 107 -4.44 22.76 9.72
N LYS A 108 -5.06 22.43 8.58
CA LYS A 108 -6.50 22.06 8.53
C LYS A 108 -6.64 20.54 8.57
N LYS A 109 -7.44 20.04 9.52
CA LYS A 109 -7.80 18.63 9.65
C LYS A 109 -9.15 18.38 9.00
N THR A 110 -9.22 17.37 8.14
CA THR A 110 -10.47 16.89 7.54
C THR A 110 -10.55 15.38 7.71
N GLY A 111 -11.69 14.87 8.17
CA GLY A 111 -11.92 13.44 8.33
C GLY A 111 -12.94 12.92 7.31
N PHE A 112 -12.74 11.69 6.88
CA PHE A 112 -13.61 10.99 5.95
C PHE A 112 -13.88 9.58 6.46
N ILE A 113 -15.10 9.10 6.29
CA ILE A 113 -15.46 7.71 6.53
C ILE A 113 -16.06 7.12 5.26
N ALA A 114 -15.66 5.89 4.94
CA ALA A 114 -16.15 5.15 3.79
C ALA A 114 -16.37 3.68 4.17
N THR A 115 -17.41 3.08 3.60
CA THR A 115 -17.58 1.62 3.62
C THR A 115 -16.85 0.97 2.45
N ASP A 116 -16.55 -0.32 2.55
CA ASP A 116 -15.95 -1.08 1.44
C ASP A 116 -16.79 -0.99 0.15
N GLU A 117 -18.12 -0.96 0.28
CA GLU A 117 -19.05 -0.83 -0.84
C GLU A 117 -18.92 0.55 -1.53
N GLU A 118 -18.83 1.61 -0.74
CA GLU A 118 -18.64 2.97 -1.26
C GLU A 118 -17.27 3.14 -1.91
N GLN A 119 -16.22 2.56 -1.33
CA GLN A 119 -14.89 2.57 -1.94
C GLN A 119 -14.85 1.75 -3.24
N ALA A 120 -15.52 0.60 -3.30
CA ALA A 120 -15.62 -0.21 -4.51
C ALA A 120 -16.40 0.51 -5.62
N GLN A 121 -17.47 1.23 -5.26
CA GLN A 121 -18.20 2.07 -6.21
C GLN A 121 -17.35 3.25 -6.70
N ALA A 122 -16.63 3.93 -5.81
CA ALA A 122 -15.71 5.01 -6.17
C ALA A 122 -14.59 4.50 -7.10
N ALA A 123 -14.00 3.34 -6.80
CA ALA A 123 -12.98 2.70 -7.64
C ALA A 123 -13.52 2.36 -9.04
N LYS A 124 -14.72 1.77 -9.12
CA LYS A 124 -15.39 1.49 -10.41
C LYS A 124 -15.65 2.77 -11.21
N ARG A 125 -16.13 3.84 -10.57
CA ARG A 125 -16.37 5.13 -11.23
C ARG A 125 -15.09 5.76 -11.74
N ILE A 126 -14.01 5.70 -10.96
CA ILE A 126 -12.69 6.19 -11.38
C ILE A 126 -12.19 5.37 -12.58
N ASP A 127 -12.34 4.05 -12.54
CA ASP A 127 -11.96 3.18 -13.64
C ASP A 127 -12.80 3.47 -14.90
N SER A 128 -14.10 3.69 -14.77
CA SER A 128 -14.98 4.09 -15.88
C SER A 128 -14.65 5.48 -16.43
N MET A 129 -14.32 6.47 -15.58
CA MET A 129 -13.86 7.79 -16.03
C MET A 129 -12.49 7.73 -16.70
N MET A 130 -11.58 6.87 -16.23
CA MET A 130 -10.30 6.65 -16.90
C MET A 130 -10.48 5.95 -18.25
N GLN A 131 -11.44 5.02 -18.34
CA GLN A 131 -11.79 4.34 -19.59
C GLN A 131 -12.44 5.30 -20.59
N SER A 132 -13.39 6.14 -20.19
CA SER A 132 -14.01 7.11 -21.12
C SER A 132 -13.04 8.18 -21.60
N ARG A 133 -12.02 8.53 -20.79
CA ARG A 133 -10.91 9.39 -21.20
C ARG A 133 -9.90 8.70 -22.12
N ASN A 134 -9.91 7.38 -22.25
CA ASN A 134 -9.06 6.65 -23.20
C ASN A 134 -9.55 6.77 -24.66
N ASP A 135 -10.84 7.08 -24.88
CA ASP A 135 -11.41 7.21 -26.22
C ASP A 135 -10.90 8.44 -27.00
N GLN A 136 -10.24 9.40 -26.32
CA GLN A 136 -9.62 10.57 -26.95
C GLN A 136 -8.12 10.44 -27.22
N GLY A 137 -7.48 9.29 -26.93
CA GLY A 137 -6.04 9.15 -27.17
C GLY A 137 -5.39 7.87 -26.62
N ASN A 138 -5.57 6.77 -27.35
CA ASN A 138 -4.65 5.63 -27.49
C ASN A 138 -3.98 5.06 -26.20
N PHE A 139 -4.77 4.69 -25.19
CA PHE A 139 -4.33 3.79 -24.12
C PHE A 139 -5.30 2.61 -23.97
N ARG A 140 -4.80 1.39 -24.22
CA ARG A 140 -5.58 0.13 -24.24
C ARG A 140 -6.13 -0.23 -22.86
N GLN A 141 -7.31 -0.87 -22.86
CA GLN A 141 -7.94 -1.54 -21.72
C GLN A 141 -6.90 -2.37 -20.96
N ARG A 142 -6.59 -1.99 -19.71
CA ARG A 142 -5.63 -2.74 -18.86
C ARG A 142 -6.30 -4.03 -18.41
N SER A 143 -5.76 -5.18 -18.82
CA SER A 143 -6.14 -6.45 -18.19
C SER A 143 -5.73 -6.49 -16.72
N THR A 144 -6.36 -7.39 -15.95
CA THR A 144 -5.99 -7.63 -14.56
C THR A 144 -4.58 -8.24 -14.53
N PRO A 145 -3.60 -7.64 -13.82
CA PRO A 145 -2.26 -8.18 -13.76
C PRO A 145 -2.24 -9.55 -13.07
N VAL A 146 -1.51 -10.50 -13.65
CA VAL A 146 -1.24 -11.81 -13.04
C VAL A 146 0.12 -11.73 -12.34
N PHE A 147 0.18 -12.19 -11.09
CA PHE A 147 1.40 -12.14 -10.29
C PHE A 147 1.96 -13.54 -10.04
N SER A 148 3.25 -13.72 -10.30
CA SER A 148 4.04 -14.86 -9.85
C SER A 148 5.15 -14.38 -8.91
N THR A 149 5.62 -15.30 -8.04
CA THR A 149 6.72 -15.03 -7.11
C THR A 149 7.83 -16.03 -7.37
N GLU A 150 9.04 -15.56 -7.59
CA GLU A 150 10.25 -16.37 -7.69
C GLU A 150 11.15 -16.11 -6.48
N TYR A 151 11.55 -17.17 -5.78
CA TYR A 151 12.41 -17.07 -4.61
C TYR A 151 13.88 -17.18 -5.02
N ILE A 152 14.71 -16.30 -4.45
CA ILE A 152 16.15 -16.28 -4.68
C ILE A 152 16.84 -16.55 -3.34
N ASP A 153 17.84 -17.43 -3.36
CA ASP A 153 18.67 -17.78 -2.20
C ASP A 153 19.68 -16.68 -1.84
N GLU A 154 19.21 -15.45 -1.70
CA GLU A 154 19.97 -14.32 -1.19
C GLU A 154 19.37 -13.88 0.15
N THR A 155 20.23 -13.57 1.13
CA THR A 155 19.79 -13.19 2.47
C THR A 155 20.31 -11.81 2.87
N LYS A 156 19.50 -11.06 3.60
CA LYS A 156 19.83 -9.72 4.11
C LYS A 156 19.17 -9.51 5.46
N LYS A 157 19.87 -8.85 6.39
CA LYS A 157 19.28 -8.46 7.68
C LYS A 157 18.59 -7.10 7.55
N ILE A 158 17.31 -7.03 7.92
CA ILE A 158 16.50 -5.79 7.91
C ILE A 158 15.75 -5.71 9.24
N ALA A 159 15.90 -4.58 9.96
CA ALA A 159 15.28 -4.35 11.27
C ALA A 159 15.53 -5.48 12.30
N GLY A 160 16.68 -6.16 12.20
CA GLY A 160 17.05 -7.28 13.08
C GLY A 160 16.61 -8.67 12.60
N TYR A 161 15.79 -8.76 11.56
CA TYR A 161 15.27 -10.03 11.03
C TYR A 161 16.05 -10.50 9.81
N THR A 162 16.19 -11.83 9.67
CA THR A 162 16.79 -12.46 8.49
C THR A 162 15.75 -12.49 7.37
N CYS A 163 15.98 -11.70 6.33
CA CYS A 163 15.12 -11.62 5.16
C CYS A 163 15.72 -12.39 3.99
N LYS A 164 14.87 -13.02 3.19
CA LYS A 164 15.22 -13.66 1.91
C LYS A 164 14.78 -12.77 0.75
N LYS A 165 15.39 -12.95 -0.41
CA LYS A 165 15.03 -12.22 -1.62
C LYS A 165 13.99 -12.99 -2.43
N ALA A 166 13.05 -12.26 -3.00
CA ALA A 166 12.07 -12.75 -3.95
C ALA A 166 11.86 -11.73 -5.07
N LEU A 167 11.45 -12.20 -6.24
CA LEU A 167 10.99 -11.38 -7.35
C LEU A 167 9.48 -11.57 -7.47
N VAL A 168 8.73 -10.49 -7.29
CA VAL A 168 7.30 -10.46 -7.58
C VAL A 168 7.14 -9.94 -9.01
N ILE A 169 6.70 -10.82 -9.89
CA ILE A 169 6.60 -10.58 -11.33
C ILE A 169 5.13 -10.37 -11.68
N GLY A 170 4.77 -9.15 -12.07
CA GLY A 170 3.43 -8.80 -12.55
C GLY A 170 3.40 -8.77 -14.07
N THR A 171 2.54 -9.57 -14.69
CA THR A 171 2.35 -9.61 -16.14
C THR A 171 0.99 -9.01 -16.52
N ASN A 172 0.99 -8.05 -17.44
CA ASN A 172 -0.21 -7.40 -17.97
C ASN A 172 -0.02 -7.11 -19.46
N ASP A 173 -0.87 -7.68 -20.32
CA ASP A 173 -0.94 -7.45 -21.77
C ASP A 173 0.42 -7.22 -22.46
N ASN A 174 1.33 -8.20 -22.30
CA ASN A 174 2.70 -8.24 -22.84
C ASN A 174 3.73 -7.30 -22.19
N LYS A 175 3.41 -6.69 -21.04
CA LYS A 175 4.39 -6.01 -20.19
C LYS A 175 4.56 -6.77 -18.89
N THR A 176 5.83 -7.06 -18.58
CA THR A 176 6.23 -7.69 -17.34
C THR A 176 6.93 -6.63 -16.49
N ASP A 177 6.44 -6.42 -15.28
CA ASP A 177 7.07 -5.58 -14.26
C ASP A 177 7.60 -6.47 -13.15
N THR A 178 8.87 -6.34 -12.82
CA THR A 178 9.54 -7.14 -11.79
C THR A 178 9.82 -6.24 -10.59
N THR A 179 9.24 -6.58 -9.45
CA THR A 179 9.48 -5.92 -8.16
C THR A 179 10.43 -6.79 -7.35
N ILE A 180 11.57 -6.22 -6.94
CA ILE A 180 12.51 -6.91 -6.05
C ILE A 180 12.02 -6.73 -4.62
N VAL A 181 11.84 -7.84 -3.91
CA VAL A 181 11.33 -7.86 -2.54
C VAL A 181 12.28 -8.61 -1.64
N TRP A 182 12.57 -8.02 -0.49
CA TRP A 182 13.18 -8.68 0.65
C TRP A 182 12.07 -8.97 1.66
N TYR A 183 11.81 -10.24 1.93
CA TYR A 183 10.73 -10.68 2.81
C TYR A 183 11.27 -11.48 4.00
N CYS A 184 10.60 -11.41 5.14
CA CYS A 184 10.89 -12.26 6.28
C CYS A 184 9.99 -13.50 6.22
N PRO A 185 10.54 -14.72 6.07
CA PRO A 185 9.75 -15.94 5.98
C PRO A 185 9.19 -16.41 7.33
N ASP A 186 9.63 -15.83 8.45
CA ASP A 186 9.28 -16.32 9.79
C ASP A 186 7.82 -16.01 10.17
N PHE A 187 7.24 -14.97 9.58
CA PHE A 187 5.89 -14.53 9.90
C PHE A 187 5.16 -13.84 8.74
N LYS A 188 3.83 -13.80 8.85
CA LYS A 188 2.91 -12.96 8.08
C LYS A 188 2.10 -12.10 9.04
N LEU A 189 1.70 -10.91 8.60
CA LEU A 189 0.79 -10.06 9.38
C LEU A 189 -0.65 -10.30 8.93
N GLN A 190 -1.57 -10.46 9.88
CA GLN A 190 -2.99 -10.61 9.58
C GLN A 190 -3.51 -9.33 8.89
N ASN A 191 -4.31 -9.47 7.83
CA ASN A 191 -4.95 -8.37 7.11
C ASN A 191 -3.99 -7.31 6.52
N ILE A 192 -2.69 -7.58 6.48
CA ILE A 192 -1.66 -6.66 5.95
C ILE A 192 -0.72 -7.45 5.04
N THR A 193 -0.84 -7.20 3.73
CA THR A 193 0.05 -7.81 2.71
C THR A 193 1.31 -7.00 2.46
N SER A 194 1.29 -5.69 2.76
CA SER A 194 2.44 -4.80 2.66
C SER A 194 2.22 -3.54 3.50
N THR A 195 3.30 -2.83 3.84
CA THR A 195 3.26 -1.54 4.54
C THR A 195 4.13 -0.53 3.79
N GLY A 196 3.81 0.76 3.92
CA GLY A 196 4.45 1.84 3.17
C GLY A 196 4.00 1.94 1.70
N GLY A 197 4.71 2.76 0.93
CA GLY A 197 4.46 2.97 -0.49
C GLY A 197 3.17 3.73 -0.81
N ILE A 198 2.82 3.75 -2.11
CA ILE A 198 1.65 4.46 -2.65
C ILE A 198 0.35 4.00 -1.97
N ALA A 199 0.25 2.75 -1.54
CA ALA A 199 -0.94 2.19 -0.91
C ALA A 199 -1.15 2.65 0.55
N SER A 200 -0.14 3.23 1.22
CA SER A 200 -0.21 3.56 2.66
C SER A 200 -0.67 4.99 2.97
N GLY A 201 -0.99 5.79 1.95
CA GLY A 201 -1.46 7.18 2.10
C GLY A 201 -2.87 7.39 1.58
N PHE A 202 -3.16 8.61 1.12
CA PHE A 202 -4.45 8.97 0.51
C PHE A 202 -4.86 8.05 -0.65
N ALA A 203 -3.89 7.51 -1.40
CA ALA A 203 -4.19 6.53 -2.44
C ALA A 203 -4.72 5.19 -1.89
N GLY A 204 -4.46 4.82 -0.63
CA GLY A 204 -5.11 3.68 0.04
C GLY A 204 -6.60 3.88 0.35
N MET A 205 -7.09 5.13 0.33
CA MET A 205 -8.52 5.46 0.44
C MET A 205 -9.27 5.23 -0.88
N VAL A 206 -8.58 5.41 -2.01
CA VAL A 206 -9.18 5.43 -3.35
C VAL A 206 -8.88 4.15 -4.14
N ALA A 207 -7.71 3.57 -3.93
CA ALA A 207 -7.36 2.25 -4.42
C ALA A 207 -7.88 1.22 -3.42
N VAL A 208 -9.10 0.73 -3.64
CA VAL A 208 -9.44 -0.63 -3.21
C VAL A 208 -8.30 -1.53 -3.66
N ALA A 209 -7.68 -2.23 -2.71
CA ALA A 209 -6.47 -3.02 -2.84
C ALA A 209 -6.31 -3.62 -4.24
N ARG A 210 -5.66 -2.88 -5.14
CA ARG A 210 -5.26 -3.45 -6.41
C ARG A 210 -4.21 -4.49 -6.05
N PRO A 211 -4.42 -5.77 -6.47
CA PRO A 211 -3.46 -6.81 -6.15
C PRO A 211 -2.08 -6.32 -6.59
N ASN A 212 -1.13 -6.39 -5.67
CA ASN A 212 0.23 -5.92 -5.89
C ASN A 212 1.22 -7.10 -5.92
N GLY A 213 0.70 -8.33 -5.88
CA GLY A 213 1.45 -9.57 -5.88
C GLY A 213 2.11 -9.89 -4.54
N MET A 214 2.11 -8.97 -3.57
CA MET A 214 2.71 -9.21 -2.26
C MET A 214 1.89 -10.20 -1.43
N GLU A 215 0.60 -10.36 -1.75
CA GLU A 215 -0.28 -11.40 -1.20
C GLU A 215 0.24 -12.83 -1.46
N ASN A 216 1.02 -13.04 -2.52
CA ASN A 216 1.53 -14.35 -2.92
C ASN A 216 2.87 -14.70 -2.24
N LEU A 217 3.48 -13.77 -1.50
CA LEU A 217 4.74 -14.03 -0.80
C LEU A 217 4.53 -14.95 0.41
N ASP A 218 5.43 -15.88 0.64
CA ASP A 218 5.47 -16.75 1.84
C ASP A 218 6.16 -16.09 3.03
N GLY A 219 5.78 -14.85 3.31
CA GLY A 219 6.22 -14.09 4.46
C GLY A 219 5.82 -12.63 4.37
N PHE A 220 6.38 -11.80 5.24
CA PHE A 220 6.08 -10.37 5.26
C PHE A 220 7.15 -9.56 4.52
N PRO A 221 6.80 -8.68 3.56
CA PRO A 221 7.76 -7.86 2.84
C PRO A 221 8.37 -6.80 3.78
N MET A 222 9.70 -6.85 3.93
CA MET A 222 10.49 -5.95 4.77
C MET A 222 11.15 -4.82 3.98
N GLN A 223 11.44 -5.04 2.70
CA GLN A 223 11.88 -3.98 1.79
C GLN A 223 11.47 -4.35 0.37
N TYR A 224 11.05 -3.38 -0.43
CA TYR A 224 10.85 -3.60 -1.86
C TYR A 224 11.20 -2.36 -2.68
N GLU A 225 11.63 -2.59 -3.92
CA GLU A 225 11.87 -1.54 -4.91
C GLU A 225 10.91 -1.74 -6.08
N LYS A 226 10.17 -0.69 -6.40
CA LYS A 226 9.26 -0.67 -7.54
C LYS A 226 9.61 0.46 -8.48
N ASN A 227 9.73 0.12 -9.76
CA ASN A 227 9.80 1.12 -10.81
C ASN A 227 8.40 1.70 -11.01
N LEU A 228 8.29 3.01 -10.85
CA LEU A 228 7.10 3.76 -11.17
C LEU A 228 7.18 4.26 -12.60
N SER A 229 6.05 4.73 -13.13
CA SER A 229 5.99 5.32 -14.47
C SER A 229 7.04 6.43 -14.62
N ARG A 230 7.63 6.52 -15.81
CA ARG A 230 8.59 7.58 -16.21
C ARG A 230 9.94 7.52 -15.49
N GLY A 231 10.42 6.31 -15.20
CA GLY A 231 11.78 6.10 -14.67
C GLY A 231 11.97 6.44 -13.17
N ARG A 232 10.90 6.84 -12.48
CA ARG A 232 10.90 7.06 -11.03
C ARG A 232 11.09 5.73 -10.29
N LYS A 233 11.85 5.76 -9.22
CA LYS A 233 12.09 4.58 -8.37
C LYS A 233 11.53 4.81 -6.98
N MET A 234 10.70 3.90 -6.52
CA MET A 234 10.20 3.88 -5.16
C MET A 234 10.85 2.75 -4.38
N THR A 235 11.51 3.09 -3.29
CA THR A 235 12.03 2.14 -2.32
C THR A 235 11.23 2.25 -1.03
N VAL A 236 10.69 1.13 -0.58
CA VAL A 236 10.01 1.03 0.72
C VAL A 236 10.82 0.11 1.60
N GLN A 237 11.09 0.52 2.84
CA GLN A 237 11.88 -0.25 3.79
C GLN A 237 11.28 -0.16 5.20
N VAL A 238 11.14 -1.31 5.86
CA VAL A 238 10.82 -1.41 7.28
C VAL A 238 12.05 -0.99 8.09
N THR A 239 11.88 0.05 8.90
CA THR A 239 12.94 0.58 9.78
C THR A 239 12.85 0.01 11.19
N LYS A 240 11.64 -0.34 11.64
CA LYS A 240 11.40 -0.94 12.94
C LYS A 240 10.16 -1.83 12.89
N LEU A 241 10.22 -2.97 13.56
CA LEU A 241 9.11 -3.89 13.73
C LEU A 241 8.99 -4.25 15.22
N VAL A 242 7.77 -4.21 15.74
CA VAL A 242 7.45 -4.59 17.13
C VAL A 242 6.26 -5.55 17.09
N ILE A 243 6.47 -6.80 17.49
CA ILE A 243 5.45 -7.86 17.47
C ILE A 243 5.14 -8.41 18.88
N ASP A 244 6.00 -8.13 19.86
CA ASP A 244 5.88 -8.67 21.22
C ASP A 244 5.18 -7.71 22.21
N LYS A 245 4.62 -6.60 21.71
CA LYS A 245 3.92 -5.61 22.55
C LYS A 245 2.43 -5.64 22.26
N ASP A 246 1.63 -5.66 23.33
CA ASP A 246 0.20 -5.49 23.24
C ASP A 246 -0.15 -4.07 22.77
N VAL A 247 -1.00 -3.99 21.75
CA VAL A 247 -1.45 -2.72 21.17
C VAL A 247 -2.71 -2.26 21.88
N ALA A 248 -2.68 -1.05 22.45
CA ALA A 248 -3.83 -0.50 23.16
C ALA A 248 -4.98 -0.13 22.20
N ASP A 249 -6.24 -0.37 22.58
CA ASP A 249 -7.41 -0.06 21.74
C ASP A 249 -7.55 1.43 21.43
N LYS A 250 -7.10 2.28 22.36
CA LYS A 250 -7.05 3.74 22.19
C LYS A 250 -6.27 4.20 20.96
N GLU A 251 -5.34 3.37 20.46
CA GLU A 251 -4.59 3.71 19.23
C GLU A 251 -5.52 3.84 18.02
N PHE A 252 -6.66 3.17 18.03
CA PHE A 252 -7.63 3.15 16.92
C PHE A 252 -8.80 4.13 17.13
N GLU A 253 -8.80 4.91 18.21
CA GLU A 253 -9.84 5.91 18.45
C GLU A 253 -9.68 7.09 17.51
N ILE A 254 -10.81 7.52 16.93
CA ILE A 254 -10.86 8.69 16.06
C ILE A 254 -10.92 9.94 16.96
N PRO A 255 -10.04 10.93 16.77
CA PRO A 255 -10.10 12.19 17.51
C PRO A 255 -11.47 12.87 17.37
N LYS A 256 -12.08 13.25 18.50
CA LYS A 256 -13.44 13.81 18.55
C LYS A 256 -13.55 15.23 17.98
N ASP A 257 -12.42 15.91 17.80
CA ASP A 257 -12.30 17.26 17.23
C ASP A 257 -12.46 17.29 15.71
N ILE A 258 -12.59 16.13 15.06
CA ILE A 258 -12.64 16.00 13.61
C ILE A 258 -14.06 15.75 13.14
N VAL A 259 -14.56 16.64 12.28
CA VAL A 259 -15.81 16.41 11.55
C VAL A 259 -15.57 15.36 10.47
N LEU A 260 -16.19 14.19 10.63
CA LEU A 260 -16.16 13.13 9.63
C LEU A 260 -17.19 13.41 8.54
N LYS A 261 -16.72 13.47 7.30
CA LYS A 261 -17.55 13.54 6.10
C LYS A 261 -17.68 12.16 5.47
N THR A 262 -18.78 11.90 4.80
CA THR A 262 -18.90 10.66 4.00
C THR A 262 -18.13 10.78 2.69
N LEU A 263 -17.79 9.64 2.06
CA LEU A 263 -17.15 9.66 0.74
C LEU A 263 -18.03 10.38 -0.31
N LYS A 264 -19.36 10.28 -0.20
CA LYS A 264 -20.32 11.00 -1.05
C LYS A 264 -20.29 12.51 -0.83
N GLU A 265 -20.12 12.95 0.42
CA GLU A 265 -19.94 14.38 0.72
C GLU A 265 -18.60 14.89 0.22
N MET A 266 -17.57 14.04 0.14
CA MET A 266 -16.32 14.40 -0.55
C MET A 266 -16.53 14.52 -2.06
N GLU A 267 -17.35 13.67 -2.69
CA GLU A 267 -17.71 13.84 -4.10
C GLU A 267 -18.49 15.15 -4.34
N ASN A 268 -19.45 15.47 -3.46
CA ASN A 268 -20.34 16.63 -3.60
C ASN A 268 -19.76 17.95 -3.09
N SER A 269 -18.87 17.92 -2.10
CA SER A 269 -18.04 19.08 -1.74
C SER A 269 -16.91 19.32 -2.75
N GLY A 270 -16.94 18.54 -3.84
CA GLY A 270 -15.97 18.36 -4.89
C GLY A 270 -14.78 17.55 -4.41
N SER A 271 -14.25 16.79 -5.37
CA SER A 271 -13.02 16.00 -5.32
C SER A 271 -11.96 16.55 -4.35
N PRO A 272 -10.96 15.75 -3.94
CA PRO A 272 -9.75 16.23 -3.25
C PRO A 272 -8.93 17.36 -3.96
N GLY A 273 -9.50 18.07 -4.93
CA GLY A 273 -9.14 19.42 -5.38
C GLY A 273 -10.06 20.56 -4.88
N ASN A 274 -11.04 20.32 -4.01
CA ASN A 274 -11.93 21.34 -3.43
C ASN A 274 -11.59 21.72 -1.99
N ILE A 275 -10.32 21.57 -1.60
CA ILE A 275 -9.80 22.48 -0.57
C ILE A 275 -9.78 23.87 -1.23
N ARG A 276 -10.89 24.61 -1.08
CA ARG A 276 -10.88 26.07 -1.27
C ARG A 276 -9.87 26.62 -0.26
N ILE A 277 -8.64 26.85 -0.72
CA ILE A 277 -7.79 27.85 -0.10
C ILE A 277 -8.45 29.17 -0.46
N VAL A 278 -9.33 29.64 0.42
CA VAL A 278 -9.72 31.05 0.43
C VAL A 278 -8.48 31.80 0.88
N VAL A 279 -7.67 32.28 -0.08
CA VAL A 279 -6.72 33.35 0.18
C VAL A 279 -7.55 34.62 0.11
N GLY A 280 -7.76 35.24 1.27
CA GLY A 280 -8.44 36.52 1.36
C GLY A 280 -7.65 37.60 0.62
N GLY A 281 -8.38 38.38 -0.17
CA GLY A 281 -8.15 39.80 -0.39
C GLY A 281 -9.41 40.52 0.06
#